data_AF-A0A9X0C4G5-F1
#
_entry.id   AF-A0A9X0C4G5-F1
#
_cell.length_a   1.000
_cell.length_b   1.000
_cell.length_c   1.000
_cell.angle_alpha   90.00
_cell.angle_beta   90.00
_cell.angle_gamma   90.00
#
_symmetry.space_group_name_H-M   'P 1'
#
loop_
_entity.id
_entity.type
_entity.pdbx_description
1 polymer ?
#
loop_
_entity_poly.entity_id
_entity_poly.type
_entity_poly.pdbx_seq_one_letter_code
_entity_poly.pdbx_strand_id
1 'polypeptide(L)'
;MVEAKNVTQARVAFDHEDEVHAGELECEVPQALSTVLDVDHWEIFQERPPRALHTFGSVQITEGHLLSWPNTYRSKQESSRLRDPSQPGNLTLVKLRLVDTYYCICSTRSVPPQQHDWWAAAALQATNLDNRLPRELVLSVMQHEDWWQMSAPEARYLREEFHGHHERARRAIDKCVGHHIVVFLPHTPGVSTDATASARLRRIEEAIR
;
A
#
# COMPACT_ATOMS: atom_id res chain seq x y z
N MET A 1 10.03 -6.16 -19.18
CA MET A 1 10.65 -5.50 -20.36
C MET A 1 10.64 -4.00 -20.11
N VAL A 2 11.79 -3.36 -20.35
CA VAL A 2 11.99 -1.91 -20.21
C VAL A 2 12.33 -1.39 -21.60
N GLU A 3 11.65 -0.34 -22.04
CA GLU A 3 11.94 0.38 -23.29
C GLU A 3 11.94 1.89 -22.99
N ALA A 4 13.01 2.59 -23.37
CA ALA A 4 13.21 4.01 -23.09
C ALA A 4 13.64 4.76 -24.37
N LYS A 5 12.75 5.61 -24.88
CA LYS A 5 12.98 6.43 -26.08
C LYS A 5 13.02 7.92 -25.71
N ASN A 6 14.12 8.59 -26.03
CA ASN A 6 14.32 10.02 -25.77
C ASN A 6 14.12 10.45 -24.29
N VAL A 7 14.42 9.56 -23.33
CA VAL A 7 14.35 9.86 -21.90
C VAL A 7 15.73 9.73 -21.26
N THR A 8 16.06 10.64 -20.34
CA THR A 8 17.23 10.54 -19.45
C THR A 8 17.17 9.26 -18.62
N GLN A 9 18.30 8.84 -18.05
CA GLN A 9 18.39 7.58 -17.33
C GLN A 9 17.37 7.51 -16.18
N ALA A 10 16.34 6.68 -16.36
CA ALA A 10 15.30 6.50 -15.35
C ALA A 10 15.83 5.69 -14.17
N ARG A 11 15.31 5.96 -12.97
CA ARG A 11 15.75 5.35 -11.72
C ARG A 11 14.54 5.02 -10.85
N VAL A 12 14.67 3.98 -10.02
CA VAL A 12 13.70 3.63 -8.98
C VAL A 12 14.41 3.73 -7.64
N ALA A 13 13.87 4.55 -6.75
CA ALA A 13 14.28 4.65 -5.36
C ALA A 13 13.46 3.69 -4.49
N PHE A 14 14.09 3.18 -3.45
CA PHE A 14 13.48 2.25 -2.50
C PHE A 14 13.64 2.75 -1.07
N ASP A 15 12.56 2.62 -0.31
CA ASP A 15 12.49 2.88 1.10
C ASP A 15 11.68 1.79 1.81
N HIS A 16 12.01 1.53 3.07
CA HIS A 16 11.24 0.65 3.94
C HIS A 16 11.11 1.31 5.30
N GLU A 17 9.97 1.08 5.94
CA GLU A 17 9.72 1.60 7.28
C GLU A 17 9.39 0.40 8.14
N ASP A 18 10.24 0.17 9.13
CA ASP A 18 10.02 -0.86 10.13
C ASP A 18 9.05 -0.33 11.20
N GLU A 19 8.06 -1.14 11.55
CA GLU A 19 7.19 -0.84 12.69
C GLU A 19 7.97 -1.12 13.97
N VAL A 20 8.43 -0.06 14.62
CA VAL A 20 9.18 -0.16 15.89
C VAL A 20 8.27 0.27 17.03
N HIS A 21 8.00 -0.63 17.96
CA HIS A 21 7.29 -0.29 19.19
C HIS A 21 8.24 0.26 20.25
N ALA A 22 7.77 1.23 21.04
CA ALA A 22 8.58 1.84 22.12
C ALA A 22 9.12 0.78 23.11
N GLY A 23 8.36 -0.28 23.37
CA GLY A 23 8.78 -1.41 24.21
C GLY A 23 9.85 -2.31 23.56
N GLU A 24 9.96 -2.34 22.24
CA GLU A 24 11.01 -3.11 21.54
C GLU A 24 12.37 -2.42 21.60
N LEU A 25 12.39 -1.11 21.87
CA LEU A 25 13.60 -0.35 22.17
C LEU A 25 14.04 -0.47 23.64
N GLU A 26 13.30 -1.17 24.50
CA GLU A 26 13.68 -1.51 25.89
C GLU A 26 14.78 -2.61 25.97
N CYS A 27 15.56 -2.75 24.90
CA CYS A 27 16.73 -3.61 24.82
C CYS A 27 17.79 -3.22 25.86
N GLU A 28 18.54 -4.19 26.38
CA GLU A 28 19.68 -3.94 27.29
C GLU A 28 20.76 -3.02 26.66
N VAL A 29 20.76 -2.87 25.33
CA VAL A 29 21.65 -2.00 24.55
C VAL A 29 20.85 -1.14 23.54
N PRO A 30 20.13 -0.11 23.99
CA PRO A 30 19.27 0.72 23.15
C PRO A 30 20.01 1.39 21.99
N GLN A 31 21.29 1.75 22.20
CA GLN A 31 22.11 2.41 21.19
C GLN A 31 22.48 1.51 20.01
N ALA A 32 22.56 0.19 20.22
CA ALA A 32 22.86 -0.75 19.14
C ALA A 32 21.66 -0.88 18.20
N LEU A 33 20.45 -1.00 18.76
CA LEU A 33 19.21 -1.04 17.96
C LEU A 33 18.94 0.28 17.26
N SER A 34 19.18 1.43 17.91
CA SER A 34 18.99 2.73 17.26
C SER A 34 19.89 2.89 16.03
N THR A 35 21.13 2.38 16.11
CA THR A 35 22.07 2.37 15.00
C THR A 35 21.63 1.42 13.87
N VAL A 36 21.14 0.23 14.21
CA VAL A 36 20.67 -0.75 13.22
C VAL A 36 19.42 -0.25 12.49
N LEU A 37 18.50 0.37 13.23
CA LEU A 37 17.22 0.88 12.72
C LEU A 37 17.32 2.28 12.09
N ASP A 38 18.54 2.85 12.02
CA ASP A 38 18.81 4.20 11.51
C ASP A 38 17.87 5.26 12.12
N VAL A 39 17.61 5.13 13.43
CA VAL A 39 16.75 6.04 14.19
C VAL A 39 17.57 6.93 15.11
N ASP A 40 17.20 8.21 15.15
CA ASP A 40 17.75 9.14 16.13
C ASP A 40 17.49 8.65 17.56
N HIS A 41 18.41 9.00 18.47
CA HIS A 41 18.24 8.69 19.88
C HIS A 41 16.92 9.28 20.40
N TRP A 42 16.08 8.42 20.96
CA TRP A 42 14.74 8.76 21.43
C TRP A 42 14.63 8.57 22.93
N GLU A 43 13.92 9.50 23.61
CA GLU A 43 13.59 9.35 25.02
C GLU A 43 12.23 8.69 25.19
N ILE A 44 12.16 7.69 26.08
CA ILE A 44 11.01 6.78 26.31
C ILE A 44 9.69 7.51 26.64
N PHE A 45 9.73 8.79 27.03
CA PHE A 45 8.56 9.60 27.43
C PHE A 45 8.10 10.63 26.40
N GLN A 46 8.72 10.70 25.23
CA GLN A 46 8.22 11.58 24.18
C GLN A 46 6.97 10.94 23.51
N GLU A 47 6.07 11.75 22.95
CA GLU A 47 4.72 11.30 22.52
C GLU A 47 4.70 10.47 21.20
N ARG A 48 5.81 10.41 20.46
CA ARG A 48 5.87 9.87 19.08
C ARG A 48 7.18 9.14 18.76
N PRO A 49 7.25 7.80 18.86
CA PRO A 49 8.48 7.05 18.57
C PRO A 49 9.12 7.45 17.23
N PRO A 50 10.46 7.38 17.12
CA PRO A 50 11.16 7.74 15.91
C PRO A 50 10.75 6.80 14.78
N ARG A 51 10.72 7.32 13.56
CA ARG A 51 10.42 6.50 12.38
C ARG A 51 11.66 5.76 11.95
N ALA A 52 11.63 4.43 12.00
CA ALA A 52 12.69 3.57 11.44
C ALA A 52 12.56 3.50 9.91
N LEU A 53 12.79 4.64 9.25
CA LEU A 53 12.72 4.78 7.81
C LEU A 53 14.09 4.52 7.18
N HIS A 54 14.24 3.32 6.63
CA HIS A 54 15.43 2.90 5.90
C HIS A 54 15.36 3.35 4.44
N THR A 55 16.29 4.23 4.04
CA THR A 55 16.44 4.65 2.63
C THR A 55 17.55 3.83 1.97
N PHE A 56 17.19 2.92 1.05
CA PHE A 56 18.16 2.04 0.36
C PHE A 56 18.82 2.68 -0.87
N GLY A 57 18.45 3.92 -1.20
CA GLY A 57 18.92 4.63 -2.38
C GLY A 57 18.14 4.26 -3.65
N SER A 58 18.76 4.46 -4.82
CA SER A 58 18.10 4.22 -6.10
C SER A 58 18.93 3.41 -7.09
N VAL A 59 18.20 2.65 -7.91
CA VAL A 59 18.76 1.76 -8.94
C VAL A 59 18.34 2.26 -10.31
N GLN A 60 19.26 2.18 -11.28
CA GLN A 60 18.98 2.56 -12.67
C GLN A 60 18.07 1.53 -13.34
N ILE A 61 17.11 2.03 -14.12
CA ILE A 61 16.29 1.20 -14.99
C ILE A 61 16.98 1.08 -16.35
N THR A 62 17.60 -0.07 -16.59
CA THR A 62 18.33 -0.34 -17.83
C THR A 62 17.53 -1.27 -18.72
N GLU A 63 17.52 -1.01 -20.03
CA GLU A 63 16.92 -1.91 -21.00
C GLU A 63 17.56 -3.30 -20.93
N GLY A 64 16.78 -4.35 -21.20
CA GLY A 64 17.23 -5.74 -21.10
C GLY A 64 17.43 -6.28 -19.68
N HIS A 65 17.29 -5.45 -18.64
CA HIS A 65 17.45 -5.89 -17.25
C HIS A 65 16.11 -6.15 -16.57
N LEU A 66 16.13 -7.12 -15.65
CA LEU A 66 15.05 -7.41 -14.72
C LEU A 66 15.46 -6.92 -13.33
N LEU A 67 14.61 -6.11 -12.71
CA LEU A 67 14.76 -5.68 -11.33
C LEU A 67 13.66 -6.35 -10.49
N SER A 68 14.06 -7.05 -9.44
CA SER A 68 13.15 -7.73 -8.50
C SER A 68 13.44 -7.29 -7.07
N TRP A 69 12.39 -7.01 -6.31
CA TRP A 69 12.47 -6.63 -4.91
C TRP A 69 11.23 -7.12 -4.15
N PRO A 70 11.27 -7.24 -2.81
CA PRO A 70 10.11 -7.59 -2.00
C PRO A 70 8.99 -6.56 -2.11
N ASN A 71 7.73 -7.02 -2.10
CA ASN A 71 6.57 -6.11 -2.10
C ASN A 71 6.45 -5.24 -0.83
N THR A 72 7.24 -5.56 0.21
CA THR A 72 7.33 -4.78 1.47
C THR A 72 8.08 -3.47 1.30
N TYR A 73 8.88 -3.31 0.22
CA TYR A 73 9.57 -2.06 -0.04
C TYR A 73 8.63 -1.08 -0.76
N ARG A 74 8.60 0.15 -0.24
CA ARG A 74 8.05 1.27 -1.00
C ARG A 74 9.02 1.58 -2.13
N SER A 75 8.45 1.76 -3.33
CA SER A 75 9.22 2.03 -4.54
C SER A 75 8.68 3.29 -5.20
N LYS A 76 9.59 4.21 -5.53
CA LYS A 76 9.25 5.46 -6.23
C LYS A 76 10.08 5.57 -7.50
N GLN A 77 9.42 5.78 -8.63
CA GLN A 77 10.13 6.16 -9.84
C GLN A 77 10.61 7.61 -9.71
N GLU A 78 11.91 7.84 -9.86
CA GLU A 78 12.48 9.18 -9.85
C GLU A 78 12.08 9.96 -11.11
N SER A 79 12.07 11.29 -11.01
CA SER A 79 11.73 12.15 -12.13
C SER A 79 12.77 12.03 -13.24
N SER A 80 12.34 11.65 -14.44
CA SER A 80 13.17 11.64 -15.64
C SER A 80 12.78 12.79 -16.58
N ARG A 81 13.77 13.39 -17.23
CA ARG A 81 13.58 14.42 -18.27
C ARG A 81 13.77 13.84 -19.66
N LEU A 82 13.30 14.54 -20.69
CA LEU A 82 13.63 14.23 -22.08
C LEU A 82 15.13 14.46 -22.35
N ARG A 83 15.73 13.67 -23.23
CA ARG A 83 17.13 13.93 -23.68
C ARG A 83 17.16 15.09 -24.65
N ASP A 84 16.25 15.07 -25.63
CA ASP A 84 15.98 16.15 -26.56
C ASP A 84 14.58 16.71 -26.26
N PRO A 85 14.47 17.94 -25.71
CA PRO A 85 13.18 18.57 -25.43
C PRO A 85 12.33 18.87 -26.67
N SER A 86 12.92 18.85 -27.88
CA SER A 86 12.19 19.11 -29.13
C SER A 86 11.42 17.90 -29.66
N GLN A 87 11.70 16.71 -29.12
CA GLN A 87 11.08 15.45 -29.52
C GLN A 87 10.29 14.83 -28.37
N PRO A 88 9.20 14.09 -28.64
CA PRO A 88 8.51 13.32 -27.61
C PRO A 88 9.42 12.22 -27.04
N GLY A 89 9.14 11.78 -25.82
CA GLY A 89 9.84 10.66 -25.19
C GLY A 89 8.87 9.72 -24.49
N ASN A 90 9.26 8.45 -24.37
CA ASN A 90 8.45 7.40 -23.77
C ASN A 90 9.34 6.47 -22.93
N LEU A 91 8.87 6.10 -21.74
CA LEU A 91 9.44 5.06 -20.89
C LEU A 91 8.36 4.01 -20.62
N THR A 92 8.49 2.84 -21.25
CA THR A 92 7.58 1.72 -21.07
C THR A 92 8.20 0.70 -20.11
N LEU A 93 7.44 0.37 -19.07
CA LEU A 93 7.86 -0.52 -17.99
C LEU A 93 6.79 -1.59 -17.76
N VAL A 94 7.20 -2.85 -17.75
CA VAL A 94 6.33 -3.95 -17.30
C VAL A 94 6.66 -4.28 -15.85
N LYS A 95 5.71 -4.08 -14.94
CA LYS A 95 5.81 -4.47 -13.54
C LYS A 95 5.00 -5.73 -13.28
N LEU A 96 5.63 -6.73 -12.70
CA LEU A 96 4.98 -7.97 -12.26
C LEU A 96 4.94 -7.97 -10.73
N ARG A 97 3.82 -8.43 -10.16
CA ARG A 97 3.69 -8.64 -8.72
C ARG A 97 3.43 -10.11 -8.48
N LEU A 98 4.31 -10.73 -7.69
CA LEU A 98 4.08 -12.07 -7.20
C LEU A 98 3.17 -11.98 -5.97
N VAL A 99 2.16 -12.82 -5.95
CA VAL A 99 1.25 -12.99 -4.82
C VAL A 99 1.29 -14.45 -4.40
N ASP A 100 1.06 -14.69 -3.11
CA ASP A 100 0.98 -16.03 -2.55
C ASP A 100 -0.09 -16.86 -3.28
N THR A 101 0.30 -18.06 -3.72
CA THR A 101 -0.55 -19.01 -4.45
C THR A 101 -1.66 -19.61 -3.59
N TYR A 102 -1.57 -19.55 -2.25
CA TYR A 102 -2.65 -20.01 -1.37
C TYR A 102 -3.84 -19.04 -1.34
N TYR A 103 -3.66 -17.81 -1.82
CA TYR A 103 -4.76 -16.86 -2.04
C TYR A 103 -5.17 -16.89 -3.51
N CYS A 104 -6.37 -17.40 -3.78
CA CYS A 104 -6.91 -17.41 -5.14
C CYS A 104 -7.38 -16.01 -5.53
N ILE A 105 -6.50 -15.25 -6.18
CA ILE A 105 -6.91 -14.00 -6.83
C ILE A 105 -7.65 -14.34 -8.11
N CYS A 106 -8.77 -13.65 -8.36
CA CYS A 106 -9.48 -13.72 -9.62
C CYS A 106 -8.51 -13.45 -10.78
N SER A 107 -8.21 -14.49 -11.56
CA SER A 107 -7.40 -14.35 -12.76
C SER A 107 -8.14 -13.49 -13.79
N THR A 108 -7.40 -12.69 -14.56
CA THR A 108 -7.95 -11.99 -15.74
C THR A 108 -8.50 -12.95 -16.80
N ARG A 109 -8.18 -14.25 -16.71
CA ARG A 109 -8.85 -15.30 -17.51
C ARG A 109 -10.33 -15.48 -17.13
N SER A 110 -10.66 -15.27 -15.86
CA SER A 110 -12.01 -15.48 -15.31
C SER A 110 -12.81 -14.18 -15.19
N VAL A 111 -12.15 -13.03 -15.30
CA VAL A 111 -12.79 -11.71 -15.25
C VAL A 111 -12.99 -11.22 -16.68
N PRO A 112 -14.23 -10.94 -17.13
CA PRO A 112 -14.48 -10.40 -18.45
C PRO A 112 -13.82 -9.01 -18.61
N PRO A 113 -13.59 -8.54 -19.85
CA PRO A 113 -13.11 -7.18 -20.07
C PRO A 113 -14.00 -6.18 -19.31
N GLN A 114 -13.39 -5.36 -18.46
CA GLN A 114 -14.13 -4.41 -17.62
C GLN A 114 -14.42 -3.08 -18.35
N GLN A 115 -13.72 -2.81 -19.45
CA GLN A 115 -13.97 -1.67 -20.31
C GLN A 115 -15.05 -2.00 -21.33
N HIS A 116 -16.03 -1.10 -21.43
CA HIS A 116 -17.22 -1.27 -22.28
C HIS A 116 -16.89 -1.65 -23.73
N ASP A 117 -16.02 -0.88 -24.40
CA ASP A 117 -15.65 -1.12 -25.79
C ASP A 117 -14.99 -2.48 -26.03
N TRP A 118 -14.20 -2.96 -25.05
CA TRP A 118 -13.49 -4.22 -25.16
C TRP A 118 -14.42 -5.40 -24.94
N TRP A 119 -15.35 -5.28 -23.99
CA TRP A 119 -16.35 -6.32 -23.79
C TRP A 119 -17.28 -6.42 -25.00
N ALA A 120 -17.74 -5.30 -25.56
CA ALA A 120 -18.60 -5.30 -26.73
C ALA A 120 -17.96 -6.11 -27.88
N ALA A 121 -16.70 -5.81 -28.20
CA ALA A 121 -15.95 -6.55 -29.19
C ALA A 121 -15.77 -8.04 -28.82
N ALA A 122 -15.45 -8.34 -27.56
CA ALA A 122 -15.26 -9.72 -27.10
C ALA A 122 -16.56 -10.54 -27.08
N ALA A 123 -17.68 -9.94 -26.69
CA ALA A 123 -19.00 -10.55 -26.65
C ALA A 123 -19.46 -10.90 -28.06
N LEU A 124 -19.33 -9.98 -29.02
CA LEU A 124 -19.60 -10.21 -30.45
C LEU A 124 -18.86 -11.45 -30.97
N GLN A 125 -17.56 -11.54 -30.67
CA GLN A 125 -16.71 -12.66 -31.09
C GLN A 125 -17.09 -13.98 -30.39
N ALA A 126 -17.33 -13.97 -29.08
CA ALA A 126 -17.55 -15.18 -28.29
C ALA A 126 -18.90 -15.86 -28.59
N THR A 127 -19.93 -15.08 -28.89
CA THR A 127 -21.30 -15.57 -29.09
C THR A 127 -21.69 -15.68 -30.56
N ASN A 128 -20.83 -15.20 -31.46
CA ASN A 128 -21.08 -15.15 -32.90
C ASN A 128 -22.42 -14.46 -33.23
N LEU A 129 -22.78 -13.45 -32.42
CA LEU A 129 -24.08 -12.75 -32.49
C LEU A 129 -24.33 -12.11 -33.84
N ASP A 130 -23.27 -11.61 -34.49
CA ASP A 130 -23.34 -11.04 -35.85
C ASP A 130 -23.86 -12.04 -36.89
N ASN A 131 -23.72 -13.35 -36.65
CA ASN A 131 -24.23 -14.40 -37.52
C ASN A 131 -25.64 -14.89 -37.13
N ARG A 132 -26.18 -14.45 -35.99
CA ARG A 132 -27.47 -14.91 -35.43
C ARG A 132 -28.52 -13.82 -35.34
N LEU A 133 -28.11 -12.56 -35.24
CA LEU A 133 -28.98 -11.41 -35.10
C LEU A 133 -28.56 -10.29 -36.07
N PRO A 134 -29.52 -9.51 -36.60
CA PRO A 134 -29.21 -8.27 -37.28
C PRO A 134 -28.37 -7.34 -36.40
N ARG A 135 -27.37 -6.70 -37.01
CA ARG A 135 -26.42 -5.79 -36.34
C ARG A 135 -27.11 -4.70 -35.53
N GLU A 136 -28.26 -4.22 -36.00
CA GLU A 136 -29.07 -3.18 -35.32
C GLU A 136 -29.56 -3.64 -33.94
N LEU A 137 -30.00 -4.89 -33.80
CA LEU A 137 -30.46 -5.43 -32.51
C LEU A 137 -29.28 -5.65 -31.55
N VAL A 138 -28.13 -6.10 -32.07
CA VAL A 138 -26.93 -6.29 -31.25
C VAL A 138 -26.42 -4.96 -30.71
N LEU A 139 -26.37 -3.93 -31.56
CA LEU A 139 -26.01 -2.58 -31.14
C LEU A 139 -27.05 -1.99 -30.17
N SER A 140 -28.34 -2.24 -30.38
CA SER A 140 -29.39 -1.76 -29.48
C SER A 140 -29.28 -2.38 -28.09
N VAL A 141 -28.92 -3.67 -27.98
CA VAL A 141 -28.67 -4.30 -26.67
C VAL A 141 -27.44 -3.68 -26.03
N MET A 142 -26.34 -3.53 -26.78
CA MET A 142 -25.12 -2.94 -26.23
C MET A 142 -25.30 -1.49 -25.75
N GLN A 143 -26.11 -0.70 -26.46
CA GLN A 143 -26.47 0.67 -26.08
C GLN A 143 -27.42 0.75 -24.88
N HIS A 144 -28.15 -0.33 -24.56
CA HIS A 144 -29.10 -0.34 -23.45
C HIS A 144 -28.47 -0.84 -22.14
N GLU A 145 -27.26 -1.41 -22.22
CA GLU A 145 -26.47 -1.94 -21.10
C GLU A 145 -25.53 -0.89 -20.49
N ASP A 146 -25.96 0.38 -20.45
CA ASP A 146 -25.21 1.50 -19.88
C ASP A 146 -24.92 1.34 -18.36
N TRP A 147 -25.67 0.47 -17.68
CA TRP A 147 -25.59 0.30 -16.23
C TRP A 147 -24.55 -0.72 -15.77
N TRP A 148 -24.06 -1.60 -16.67
CA TRP A 148 -23.33 -2.81 -16.28
C TRP A 148 -21.81 -2.78 -16.57
N GLN A 149 -21.22 -1.73 -17.14
CA GLN A 149 -19.77 -1.68 -17.37
C GLN A 149 -19.17 -0.30 -17.19
N MET A 150 -17.92 -0.28 -16.71
CA MET A 150 -17.22 0.95 -16.41
C MET A 150 -16.74 1.62 -17.70
N SER A 151 -17.17 2.85 -17.93
CA SER A 151 -16.70 3.64 -19.07
C SER A 151 -15.24 4.07 -18.87
N ALA A 152 -14.50 4.34 -19.96
CA ALA A 152 -13.15 4.88 -19.86
C ALA A 152 -13.04 6.19 -19.02
N PRO A 153 -13.93 7.18 -19.17
CA PRO A 153 -13.90 8.37 -18.32
C PRO A 153 -14.26 8.07 -16.86
N GLU A 154 -15.21 7.16 -16.58
CA GLU A 154 -15.53 6.72 -15.22
C GLU A 154 -14.35 5.99 -14.57
N ALA A 155 -13.69 5.08 -15.29
CA ALA A 155 -12.51 4.39 -14.81
C ALA A 155 -11.37 5.36 -14.49
N ARG A 156 -11.22 6.42 -15.30
CA ARG A 156 -10.25 7.48 -15.03
C ARG A 156 -10.60 8.26 -13.77
N TYR A 157 -11.87 8.65 -13.61
CA TYR A 157 -12.36 9.33 -12.41
C TYR A 157 -12.12 8.49 -11.15
N LEU A 158 -12.55 7.23 -11.15
CA LEU A 158 -12.35 6.31 -10.03
C LEU A 158 -10.88 6.06 -9.72
N ARG A 159 -10.01 6.03 -10.74
CA ARG A 159 -8.56 5.91 -10.53
C ARG A 159 -7.99 7.13 -9.79
N GLU A 160 -8.39 8.33 -10.17
CA GLU A 160 -7.98 9.57 -9.51
C GLU A 160 -8.53 9.62 -8.08
N GLU A 161 -9.79 9.22 -7.89
CA GLU A 161 -10.43 9.15 -6.58
C GLU A 161 -9.74 8.12 -5.66
N PHE A 162 -9.47 6.92 -6.16
CA PHE A 162 -8.78 5.86 -5.43
C PHE A 162 -7.35 6.28 -5.06
N HIS A 163 -6.65 6.99 -5.94
CA HIS A 163 -5.36 7.58 -5.62
C HIS A 163 -5.49 8.54 -4.43
N GLY A 164 -6.48 9.43 -4.45
CA GLY A 164 -6.78 10.32 -3.34
C GLY A 164 -7.15 9.59 -2.04
N HIS A 165 -7.96 8.52 -2.12
CA HIS A 165 -8.29 7.67 -0.97
C HIS A 165 -7.05 7.00 -0.40
N HIS A 166 -6.19 6.43 -1.24
CA HIS A 166 -4.96 5.79 -0.80
C HIS A 166 -4.00 6.79 -0.15
N GLU A 167 -3.89 8.00 -0.70
CA GLU A 167 -3.13 9.06 -0.05
C GLU A 167 -3.73 9.48 1.29
N ARG A 168 -5.07 9.58 1.40
CA ARG A 168 -5.75 9.89 2.67
C ARG A 168 -5.50 8.80 3.70
N ALA A 169 -5.66 7.54 3.32
CA ALA A 169 -5.39 6.38 4.18
C ALA A 169 -3.92 6.38 4.63
N ARG A 170 -2.98 6.60 3.71
CA ARG A 170 -1.55 6.72 4.03
C ARG A 170 -1.28 7.86 5.01
N ARG A 171 -1.89 9.04 4.80
CA ARG A 171 -1.78 10.18 5.73
C ARG A 171 -2.41 9.89 7.10
N ALA A 172 -3.50 9.13 7.14
CA ALA A 172 -4.12 8.73 8.40
C ALA A 172 -3.25 7.73 9.16
N ILE A 173 -2.71 6.72 8.47
CA ILE A 173 -1.74 5.78 9.04
C ILE A 173 -0.51 6.54 9.56
N ASP A 174 0.09 7.41 8.75
CA ASP A 174 1.25 8.24 9.15
C ASP A 174 0.96 9.14 10.37
N LYS A 175 -0.29 9.55 10.57
CA LYS A 175 -0.73 10.26 11.79
C LYS A 175 -0.97 9.34 12.99
N CYS A 176 -1.34 8.08 12.77
CA CYS A 176 -1.67 7.12 13.83
C CYS A 176 -0.46 6.31 14.31
N VAL A 177 0.51 6.05 13.43
CA VAL A 177 1.79 5.40 13.78
C VAL A 177 2.50 6.28 14.82
N GLY A 178 2.54 5.79 16.06
CA GLY A 178 3.14 6.48 17.20
C GLY A 178 2.24 6.72 18.41
N HIS A 179 0.92 6.52 18.34
CA HIS A 179 0.01 6.70 19.49
C HIS A 179 -0.14 5.43 20.36
N HIS A 180 0.94 4.69 20.59
CA HIS A 180 0.92 3.69 21.66
C HIS A 180 1.15 4.43 22.98
N ILE A 181 0.06 4.72 23.68
CA ILE A 181 0.12 5.10 25.09
C ILE A 181 0.83 3.96 25.81
N VAL A 182 2.07 4.17 26.24
CA VAL A 182 2.74 3.27 27.19
C VAL A 182 2.00 3.41 28.51
N VAL A 183 0.90 2.67 28.66
CA VAL A 183 0.27 2.49 29.98
C VAL A 183 1.20 1.56 30.74
N PHE A 184 2.13 2.12 31.50
CA PHE A 184 2.75 1.40 32.60
C PHE A 184 1.62 1.03 33.57
N LEU A 185 1.09 -0.19 33.45
CA LEU A 185 0.48 -0.84 34.61
C LEU A 185 1.64 -1.05 35.60
N PRO A 186 1.63 -0.41 36.79
CA PRO A 186 2.72 -0.58 37.72
C PRO A 186 2.78 -2.06 38.11
N HIS A 187 3.80 -2.76 37.62
CA HIS A 187 4.17 -4.05 38.15
C HIS A 187 4.70 -3.78 39.56
N THR A 188 3.89 -4.04 40.59
CA THR A 188 4.40 -4.01 41.96
C THR A 188 5.23 -5.27 42.18
N PRO A 189 6.56 -5.18 42.29
CA PRO A 189 7.36 -6.33 42.65
C PRO A 189 6.98 -6.69 44.09
N GLY A 190 6.66 -7.97 44.31
CA GLY A 190 6.13 -8.47 45.57
C GLY A 190 6.98 -8.04 46.77
N VAL A 191 6.39 -7.19 47.62
CA VAL A 191 6.64 -7.23 49.05
C VAL A 191 5.45 -7.95 49.66
N SER A 192 5.66 -9.22 49.97
CA SER A 192 4.84 -9.91 50.95
C SER A 192 5.00 -9.18 52.27
N THR A 193 3.94 -8.53 52.75
CA THR A 193 3.59 -8.48 54.18
C THR A 193 2.18 -7.94 54.32
N ASP A 194 1.29 -8.89 54.61
CA ASP A 194 0.23 -8.86 55.62
C ASP A 194 -0.71 -7.65 55.81
N ALA A 195 -1.99 -8.04 55.87
CA ALA A 195 -3.05 -7.57 56.76
C ALA A 195 -3.80 -6.23 56.51
N THR A 196 -3.52 -5.45 55.47
CA THR A 196 -4.28 -4.19 55.24
C THR A 196 -5.17 -4.17 54.00
N ALA A 197 -5.21 -5.26 53.22
CA ALA A 197 -6.02 -5.37 52.00
C ALA A 197 -7.51 -5.62 52.26
N SER A 198 -7.89 -6.21 53.41
CA SER A 198 -9.30 -6.52 53.71
C SER A 198 -10.14 -5.27 54.04
N ALA A 199 -9.53 -4.17 54.49
CA ALA A 199 -10.24 -2.96 54.87
C ALA A 199 -10.57 -2.04 53.68
N ARG A 200 -9.79 -2.10 52.59
CA ARG A 200 -10.00 -1.25 51.41
C ARG A 200 -11.02 -1.80 50.41
N LEU A 201 -11.22 -3.12 50.36
CA LEU A 201 -12.22 -3.73 49.48
C LEU A 201 -13.66 -3.54 49.99
N ARG A 202 -13.89 -3.50 51.32
CA ARG A 202 -15.23 -3.21 51.87
C ARG A 202 -15.74 -1.81 51.56
N ARG A 203 -14.86 -0.80 51.47
CA ARG A 203 -15.26 0.58 51.15
C ARG A 203 -15.68 0.79 49.69
N ILE A 204 -15.28 -0.10 48.78
CA ILE A 204 -15.62 0.01 47.36
C ILE A 204 -16.96 -0.69 47.07
N GLU A 205 -17.29 -1.78 47.76
CA GLU A 205 -18.59 -2.45 47.60
C GLU A 205 -19.76 -1.65 48.22
N GLU A 206 -19.56 -0.90 49.30
CA GLU A 206 -20.60 -0.02 49.87
C GLU A 206 -20.88 1.24 49.03
N ALA A 207 -19.99 1.61 48.11
CA ALA A 207 -20.18 2.76 47.22
C ALA A 207 -20.89 2.42 45.90
N ILE A 208 -21.22 1.15 45.67
CA ILE A 208 -21.88 0.65 44.45
C ILE A 208 -23.32 0.16 44.73
N ARG A 209 -23.89 0.53 45.88
CA ARG A 209 -25.31 0.32 46.19
C ARG A 209 -26.01 1.64 46.52
#